data_AF-A0A0K8V9U9-F1
#
_entry.id   AF-A0A0K8V9U9-F1
#
_cell.length_a   1.000
_cell.length_b   1.000
_cell.length_c   1.000
_cell.angle_alpha   90.00
_cell.angle_beta   90.00
_cell.angle_gamma   90.00
#
_symmetry.space_group_name_H-M   'P 1'
#
loop_
_entity.id
_entity.type
_entity.pdbx_description
1 polymer ?
#
loop_
_entity_poly.entity_id
_entity_poly.type
_entity_poly.pdbx_seq_one_letter_code
_entity_poly.pdbx_strand_id
1 'polypeptide(L)'
;MGLNFLQSISFILYVVFVDCIFAGIIVASFLWIVTNRYLRSSSLEPDIEWGYAFDVHLNAFFPPLILLHFVQLFFYDWVISQPWFFSRLLGNTFWLCALSYYIYITFLGYNCIPHLKNTRLILIPLPIIFLFYLVTVIIGWNVTISFINFYKYRVY
;
A
#
# COMPACT_ATOMS: atom_id res chain seq x y z
N MET A 1 2.56 -0.77 -22.37
CA MET A 1 1.13 -1.08 -22.49
C MET A 1 0.53 -0.19 -23.57
N GLY A 2 0.06 -0.74 -24.68
CA GLY A 2 -0.65 0.02 -25.72
C GLY A 2 -2.09 0.32 -25.30
N LEU A 3 -2.26 1.14 -24.25
CA LEU A 3 -3.58 1.56 -23.75
C LEU A 3 -4.10 2.74 -24.57
N ASN A 4 -5.37 2.69 -24.96
CA ASN A 4 -6.05 3.84 -25.54
C ASN A 4 -6.21 4.95 -24.48
N PHE A 5 -6.24 6.22 -24.88
CA PHE A 5 -6.36 7.36 -23.97
C PHE A 5 -7.53 7.22 -22.96
N LEU A 6 -8.67 6.71 -23.41
CA LEU A 6 -9.84 6.42 -22.57
C LEU A 6 -9.58 5.34 -21.51
N GLN A 7 -8.75 4.34 -21.82
CA GLN A 7 -8.39 3.28 -20.88
C GLN A 7 -7.42 3.80 -19.81
N SER A 8 -6.51 4.70 -20.19
CA SER A 8 -5.64 5.39 -19.22
C SER A 8 -6.44 6.24 -18.24
N ILE A 9 -7.46 6.98 -18.72
CA ILE A 9 -8.36 7.74 -17.84
C ILE A 9 -9.14 6.80 -16.91
N SER A 10 -9.71 5.71 -17.45
CA SER A 10 -10.47 4.73 -16.66
C SER A 10 -9.60 4.07 -15.58
N PHE A 11 -8.34 3.76 -15.90
CA PHE A 11 -7.37 3.25 -14.94
C PHE A 11 -7.09 4.25 -13.81
N ILE A 12 -6.85 5.52 -14.13
CA ILE A 12 -6.62 6.57 -13.11
C ILE A 12 -7.84 6.71 -12.20
N LEU A 13 -9.05 6.74 -12.77
CA LEU A 13 -10.28 6.84 -11.97
C LEU A 13 -10.44 5.63 -11.04
N TYR A 14 -10.14 4.42 -11.51
CA TYR A 14 -10.18 3.23 -10.67
C TYR A 14 -9.18 3.32 -9.51
N VAL A 15 -7.93 3.70 -9.79
CA VAL A 15 -6.90 3.85 -8.75
C VAL A 15 -7.30 4.88 -7.70
N VAL A 16 -7.90 6.00 -8.12
CA VAL A 16 -8.36 7.04 -7.19
C VAL A 16 -9.56 6.57 -6.38
N PHE A 17 -10.64 6.13 -7.01
CA PHE A 17 -11.89 5.86 -6.28
C PHE A 17 -11.88 4.52 -5.54
N VAL A 18 -11.28 3.49 -6.12
CA VAL A 18 -11.28 2.14 -5.54
C VAL A 18 -10.04 1.95 -4.66
N ASP A 19 -8.85 2.14 -5.21
CA ASP A 19 -7.62 1.79 -4.50
C ASP A 19 -7.23 2.82 -3.43
N CYS A 20 -7.56 4.11 -3.63
CA CYS A 20 -7.30 5.16 -2.65
C CYS A 20 -8.53 5.41 -1.75
N ILE A 21 -9.68 5.82 -2.29
CA ILE A 21 -10.81 6.22 -1.44
C ILE A 21 -11.47 5.03 -0.76
N PHE A 22 -11.90 4.01 -1.50
CA PHE A 22 -12.63 2.88 -0.91
C PHE A 22 -11.75 2.06 0.04
N ALA A 23 -10.55 1.67 -0.40
CA ALA A 23 -9.60 0.99 0.49
C ALA A 23 -9.21 1.88 1.68
N GLY A 24 -9.06 3.19 1.47
CA GLY A 24 -8.77 4.16 2.52
C GLY A 24 -9.84 4.25 3.58
N ILE A 25 -11.13 4.23 3.22
CA ILE A 25 -12.23 4.21 4.19
C ILE A 25 -12.15 2.95 5.06
N ILE A 26 -11.85 1.78 4.47
CA ILE A 26 -11.71 0.52 5.21
C ILE A 26 -10.52 0.59 6.16
N VAL A 27 -9.34 0.99 5.66
CA VAL A 27 -8.11 1.04 6.46
C VAL A 27 -8.21 2.10 7.56
N ALA A 28 -8.73 3.29 7.26
CA ALA A 28 -8.95 4.35 8.23
C ALA A 28 -9.91 3.89 9.33
N SER A 29 -11.01 3.24 8.99
CA SER A 29 -11.97 2.72 9.98
C SER A 29 -11.35 1.63 10.86
N PHE A 30 -10.56 0.73 10.26
CA PHE A 30 -9.85 -0.31 11.01
C PHE A 30 -8.81 0.30 11.96
N LEU A 31 -7.95 1.19 11.47
CA LEU A 31 -6.92 1.84 12.29
C LEU A 31 -7.54 2.72 13.38
N TRP A 32 -8.61 3.43 13.07
CA TRP A 32 -9.38 4.21 14.05
C TRP A 32 -9.89 3.34 15.21
N ILE A 33 -10.48 2.19 14.91
CA ILE A 33 -10.93 1.21 15.93
C ILE A 33 -9.74 0.69 16.75
N VAL A 34 -8.68 0.24 16.07
CA VAL A 34 -7.49 -0.32 16.74
C VAL A 34 -6.87 0.71 17.67
N THR A 35 -6.78 1.96 17.23
CA THR A 35 -6.05 2.99 17.96
C THR A 35 -6.83 3.47 19.19
N ASN A 36 -8.13 3.73 19.05
CA ASN A 36 -8.97 4.12 20.18
C ASN A 36 -9.16 2.99 21.20
N ARG A 37 -9.10 1.72 20.76
CA ARG A 37 -9.27 0.57 21.66
C ARG A 37 -7.99 0.12 22.35
N TYR A 38 -6.85 0.14 21.67
CA TYR A 38 -5.62 -0.52 22.15
C TYR A 38 -4.41 0.40 22.34
N LEU A 39 -4.36 1.55 21.66
CA LEU A 39 -3.17 2.42 21.65
C LEU A 39 -3.31 3.65 22.56
N ARG A 40 -4.52 3.98 23.01
CA ARG A 40 -4.74 5.14 23.88
C ARG A 40 -4.16 4.92 25.28
N SER A 41 -3.47 5.93 25.81
CA SER A 41 -2.80 5.87 27.12
C SER A 41 -3.80 5.90 28.29
N SER A 42 -4.87 6.68 28.17
CA SER A 42 -5.94 6.76 29.18
C SER A 42 -7.31 6.89 28.51
N SER A 43 -8.38 6.40 29.15
CA SER A 43 -9.76 6.64 28.68
C SER A 43 -10.23 8.09 28.87
N LEU A 44 -9.45 8.91 29.57
CA LEU A 44 -9.71 10.33 29.79
C LEU A 44 -9.16 11.22 28.67
N GLU A 45 -8.25 10.69 27.84
CA GLU A 45 -7.69 11.42 26.70
C GLU A 45 -8.68 11.42 25.52
N PRO A 46 -8.68 12.49 24.70
CA PRO A 46 -9.59 12.58 23.57
C PRO A 46 -9.38 11.44 22.57
N ASP A 47 -10.49 10.98 22.00
CA ASP A 47 -10.50 9.99 20.93
C ASP A 47 -9.78 10.54 19.68
N ILE A 48 -9.16 9.65 18.92
CA ILE A 48 -8.69 10.01 17.59
C ILE A 48 -9.89 10.22 16.69
N GLU A 49 -9.86 11.31 15.94
CA GLU A 49 -10.86 11.60 14.92
C GLU A 49 -10.70 10.65 13.73
N TRP A 50 -11.80 10.12 13.21
CA TRP A 50 -11.77 9.28 12.02
C TRP A 50 -11.15 10.01 10.81
N GLY A 51 -11.38 11.33 10.71
CA GLY A 51 -10.77 12.18 9.68
C GLY A 51 -9.25 12.20 9.74
N TYR A 52 -8.66 12.14 10.95
CA TYR A 52 -7.22 12.02 11.12
C TYR A 52 -6.70 10.66 10.63
N ALA A 53 -7.39 9.57 10.97
CA ALA A 53 -7.01 8.23 10.51
C ALA A 53 -7.05 8.12 8.97
N PHE A 54 -8.00 8.81 8.34
CA PHE A 54 -8.11 8.90 6.89
C PHE A 54 -7.01 9.78 6.28
N ASP A 55 -6.67 10.91 6.89
CA ASP A 55 -5.54 11.75 6.45
C ASP A 55 -4.20 10.99 6.51
N VAL A 56 -3.95 10.23 7.59
CA VAL A 56 -2.76 9.37 7.68
C VAL A 56 -2.73 8.33 6.56
N HIS A 57 -3.87 7.73 6.20
CA HIS A 57 -3.95 6.82 5.04
C HIS A 57 -3.57 7.52 3.74
N LEU A 58 -4.14 8.71 3.46
CA LEU A 58 -3.84 9.47 2.25
C LEU A 58 -2.35 9.82 2.14
N ASN A 59 -1.76 10.28 3.26
CA ASN A 59 -0.33 10.59 3.32
C ASN A 59 0.54 9.33 3.12
N ALA A 60 0.14 8.19 3.68
CA ALA A 60 0.84 6.92 3.52
C ALA A 60 0.67 6.30 2.12
N PHE A 61 -0.40 6.62 1.39
CA PHE A 61 -0.68 6.10 0.05
C PHE A 61 0.19 6.73 -1.05
N PHE A 62 0.75 7.91 -0.80
CA PHE A 62 1.54 8.64 -1.80
C PHE A 62 2.80 7.90 -2.29
N PRO A 63 3.66 7.32 -1.42
CA PRO A 63 4.81 6.53 -1.90
C PRO A 63 4.42 5.29 -2.72
N PRO A 64 3.46 4.43 -2.30
CA PRO A 64 2.96 3.34 -3.14
C PRO A 64 2.38 3.80 -4.48
N LEU A 65 1.68 4.94 -4.50
CA LEU A 65 1.15 5.51 -5.75
C LEU A 65 2.29 5.79 -6.73
N ILE A 66 3.31 6.53 -6.31
CA ILE A 66 4.47 6.84 -7.17
C ILE A 66 5.22 5.57 -7.57
N LEU A 67 5.55 4.73 -6.59
CA LEU A 67 6.42 3.59 -6.83
C LEU A 67 5.77 2.54 -7.73
N LEU A 68 4.51 2.18 -7.44
CA LEU A 68 3.82 1.10 -8.16
C LEU A 68 3.13 1.58 -9.44
N HIS A 69 2.52 2.78 -9.41
CA HIS A 69 1.68 3.26 -10.52
C HIS A 69 2.41 4.23 -11.46
N PHE A 70 3.60 4.73 -11.11
CA PHE A 70 4.42 5.52 -12.04
C PHE A 70 5.72 4.80 -12.38
N VAL A 71 6.56 4.53 -11.37
CA VAL A 71 7.90 3.98 -11.60
C VAL A 71 7.83 2.54 -12.11
N GLN A 72 7.14 1.64 -11.42
CA GLN A 72 7.07 0.23 -11.79
C GLN A 72 6.37 0.00 -13.14
N LEU A 73 5.33 0.77 -13.45
CA LEU A 73 4.65 0.71 -14.76
C LEU A 73 5.57 1.15 -15.90
N PHE A 74 6.45 2.13 -15.68
CA PHE A 74 7.44 2.54 -16.69
C PHE A 74 8.43 1.42 -17.02
N PHE A 75 8.92 0.71 -16.00
CA PHE A 75 9.85 -0.42 -16.19
C PHE A 75 9.15 -1.74 -16.57
N TYR A 76 7.82 -1.77 -16.63
CA TYR A 76 7.07 -3.01 -16.78
C TYR A 76 7.38 -3.74 -18.09
N ASP A 77 7.19 -3.07 -19.22
CA ASP A 77 7.36 -3.70 -20.53
C ASP A 77 8.81 -4.13 -20.78
N TRP A 78 9.78 -3.36 -20.26
CA TRP A 78 11.20 -3.53 -20.52
C TRP A 78 11.84 -4.62 -19.67
N VAL A 79 11.54 -4.63 -18.36
CA VAL A 79 12.27 -5.47 -17.40
C VAL A 79 11.32 -6.41 -16.68
N ILE A 80 10.21 -5.92 -16.12
CA ILE A 80 9.41 -6.69 -15.14
C ILE A 80 8.56 -7.79 -15.80
N SER A 81 8.15 -7.61 -17.05
CA SER A 81 7.36 -8.57 -17.81
C SER A 81 8.14 -9.83 -18.22
N GLN A 82 9.48 -9.78 -18.17
CA GLN A 82 10.34 -10.87 -18.63
C GLN A 82 10.34 -12.06 -17.65
N PRO A 83 10.57 -13.30 -18.14
CA PRO A 83 10.52 -14.51 -17.31
C PRO A 83 11.74 -14.69 -16.39
N TRP A 84 12.69 -13.75 -16.42
CA TRP A 84 13.95 -13.85 -15.70
C TRP A 84 13.79 -13.72 -14.20
N PHE A 85 14.71 -14.35 -13.45
CA PHE A 85 14.75 -14.21 -11.98
C PHE A 85 14.89 -12.75 -11.55
N PHE A 86 15.74 -11.97 -12.23
CA PHE A 86 15.96 -10.56 -11.93
C PHE A 86 14.67 -9.72 -12.03
N SER A 87 13.85 -9.98 -13.03
CA SER A 87 12.55 -9.31 -13.23
C SER A 87 11.59 -9.56 -12.07
N ARG A 88 11.56 -10.79 -11.55
CA ARG A 88 10.76 -11.16 -10.37
C ARG A 88 11.28 -10.49 -9.11
N LEU A 89 12.61 -10.53 -8.91
CA LEU A 89 13.25 -9.92 -7.76
C LEU A 89 12.97 -8.42 -7.72
N LEU A 90 13.19 -7.72 -8.84
CA LEU A 90 12.97 -6.28 -8.95
C LEU A 90 11.50 -5.91 -8.75
N GLY A 91 10.58 -6.61 -9.43
CA GLY A 91 9.14 -6.37 -9.30
C GLY A 91 8.64 -6.59 -7.86
N ASN A 92 9.04 -7.69 -7.23
CA ASN A 92 8.67 -7.97 -5.85
C ASN A 92 9.35 -7.00 -4.86
N THR A 93 10.53 -6.48 -5.18
CA THR A 93 11.22 -5.46 -4.36
C THR A 93 10.47 -4.14 -4.40
N PHE A 94 9.93 -3.72 -5.55
CA PHE A 94 9.04 -2.55 -5.61
C PHE A 94 7.83 -2.73 -4.69
N TRP A 95 7.18 -3.88 -4.71
CA TRP A 95 6.06 -4.18 -3.79
C TRP A 95 6.48 -4.13 -2.32
N LEU A 96 7.61 -4.75 -1.97
CA LEU A 96 8.15 -4.71 -0.61
C LEU A 96 8.41 -3.27 -0.16
N CYS A 97 9.08 -2.48 -0.99
CA CYS A 97 9.38 -1.08 -0.69
C CYS A 97 8.09 -0.26 -0.52
N ALA A 98 7.14 -0.36 -1.45
CA ALA A 98 5.88 0.38 -1.38
C ALA A 98 5.11 0.08 -0.09
N LEU A 99 4.90 -1.21 0.22
CA LEU A 99 4.20 -1.61 1.43
C LEU A 99 4.95 -1.21 2.70
N SER A 100 6.29 -1.31 2.68
CA SER A 100 7.11 -0.88 3.82
C SER A 100 6.99 0.62 4.08
N TYR A 101 7.03 1.44 3.02
CA TYR A 101 6.81 2.88 3.12
C TYR A 101 5.40 3.19 3.63
N TYR A 102 4.37 2.54 3.10
CA TYR A 102 2.99 2.73 3.56
C TYR A 102 2.87 2.48 5.07
N ILE A 103 3.37 1.34 5.56
CA ILE A 103 3.32 0.99 6.99
C ILE A 103 4.14 1.98 7.82
N TYR A 104 5.33 2.36 7.36
CA TYR A 104 6.21 3.27 8.09
C TYR A 104 5.62 4.69 8.21
N ILE A 105 5.07 5.25 7.13
CA ILE A 105 4.41 6.56 7.16
C ILE A 105 3.14 6.51 8.02
N THR A 106 2.39 5.40 7.96
CA THR A 106 1.25 5.18 8.87
C THR A 106 1.70 5.24 10.33
N PHE A 107 2.75 4.48 10.69
CA PHE A 107 3.35 4.51 12.02
C PHE A 107 3.78 5.93 12.41
N LEU A 108 4.46 6.65 11.52
CA LEU A 108 4.94 8.01 11.78
C LEU A 108 3.79 8.96 12.08
N GLY A 109 2.69 8.87 11.33
CA GLY A 109 1.47 9.67 11.57
C GLY A 109 0.98 9.49 13.01
N TYR A 110 0.67 8.26 13.41
CA TYR A 110 0.18 7.98 14.76
C TYR A 110 1.22 8.26 15.86
N ASN A 111 2.52 8.10 15.59
CA ASN A 111 3.56 8.37 16.57
C ASN A 111 3.75 9.85 16.91
N CYS A 112 3.19 10.77 16.12
CA CYS A 112 3.17 12.20 16.42
C CYS A 112 2.12 12.56 17.49
N ILE A 113 1.19 11.67 17.83
CA ILE A 113 0.15 11.92 18.84
C ILE A 113 0.69 11.54 20.23
N PRO A 114 0.88 12.49 21.16
CA PRO A 114 1.55 12.25 22.44
C PRO A 114 0.77 11.32 23.38
N HIS A 115 -0.55 11.23 23.21
CA HIS A 115 -1.46 10.43 24.04
C HIS A 115 -1.55 8.96 23.58
N LEU A 116 -0.89 8.60 22.47
CA LEU A 116 -0.81 7.21 22.02
C LEU A 116 0.44 6.52 22.57
N LYS A 117 0.23 5.36 23.17
CA LYS A 117 1.27 4.45 23.61
C LYS A 117 1.31 3.22 22.71
N ASN A 118 2.46 2.55 22.69
CA ASN A 118 2.66 1.31 21.94
C ASN A 118 2.36 1.41 20.43
N THR A 119 2.51 2.60 19.84
CA THR A 119 2.36 2.85 18.38
C THR A 119 3.22 1.92 17.54
N ARG A 120 4.31 1.37 18.10
CA ARG A 120 5.16 0.33 17.50
C ARG A 120 4.39 -0.91 17.03
N LEU A 121 3.20 -1.20 17.58
CA LEU A 121 2.34 -2.29 17.11
C LEU A 121 1.91 -2.11 15.64
N ILE A 122 1.85 -0.86 15.15
CA ILE A 122 1.56 -0.56 13.75
C ILE A 122 2.65 -1.10 12.81
N LEU A 123 3.88 -1.33 13.30
CA LEU A 123 4.99 -1.87 12.52
C LEU A 123 4.98 -3.41 12.40
N ILE A 124 4.12 -4.12 13.14
CA ILE A 124 4.02 -5.59 13.09
C ILE A 124 3.81 -6.16 11.67
N PRO A 125 3.08 -5.50 10.75
CA PRO A 125 2.95 -6.00 9.39
C PRO A 125 4.27 -6.00 8.59
N LEU A 126 5.30 -5.23 8.96
CA LEU A 126 6.59 -5.18 8.26
C LEU A 126 7.30 -6.55 8.14
N PRO A 127 7.55 -7.29 9.25
CA PRO A 127 8.14 -8.62 9.14
C PRO A 127 7.25 -9.59 8.36
N ILE A 128 5.92 -9.44 8.42
CA ILE A 128 4.98 -10.29 7.67
C ILE A 128 5.13 -10.06 6.17
N ILE A 129 5.17 -8.80 5.71
CA ILE A 129 5.37 -8.49 4.28
C ILE A 129 6.77 -8.91 3.80
N PHE A 130 7.78 -8.85 4.66
CA PHE A 130 9.12 -9.30 4.33
C PHE A 130 9.17 -10.82 4.13
N LEU A 131 8.52 -11.58 5.01
CA LEU A 131 8.35 -13.03 4.85
C LEU A 131 7.57 -13.36 3.58
N PHE A 132 6.47 -12.64 3.31
CA PHE A 132 5.71 -12.80 2.09
C PHE A 132 6.57 -12.56 0.84
N TYR A 133 7.40 -11.51 0.83
CA TYR A 133 8.36 -11.24 -0.24
C TYR A 133 9.35 -12.40 -0.46
N LEU A 134 9.92 -12.98 0.60
CA LEU A 134 10.81 -14.13 0.48
C LEU A 134 10.10 -15.31 -0.16
N VAL A 135 8.86 -15.60 0.28
CA VAL A 135 8.03 -16.68 -0.27
C VAL A 135 7.74 -16.45 -1.75
N THR A 136 7.37 -15.24 -2.17
CA THR A 136 7.07 -14.97 -3.58
C THR A 136 8.31 -15.12 -4.46
N VAL A 137 9.49 -14.72 -3.98
CA VAL A 137 10.76 -14.90 -4.69
C VAL A 137 11.13 -16.38 -4.82
N ILE A 138 11.00 -17.17 -3.74
CA ILE A 138 11.34 -18.60 -3.73
C ILE A 138 10.43 -19.41 -4.67
N ILE A 139 9.13 -19.14 -4.66
CA ILE A 139 8.16 -19.81 -5.53
C ILE A 139 8.29 -19.35 -6.98
N GLY A 140 8.99 -18.24 -7.24
CA GLY A 140 9.12 -17.66 -8.57
C GLY A 140 7.86 -16.90 -9.01
N TRP A 141 7.04 -16.44 -8.06
CA TRP A 141 5.85 -15.63 -8.34
C TRP A 141 6.20 -14.15 -8.47
N ASN A 142 5.82 -13.53 -9.61
CA ASN A 142 5.90 -12.08 -9.81
C ASN A 142 4.54 -11.43 -9.50
N VAL A 143 4.46 -10.74 -8.35
CA VAL A 143 3.23 -10.09 -7.89
C VAL A 143 2.75 -9.02 -8.88
N THR A 144 3.69 -8.31 -9.51
CA THR A 144 3.41 -7.27 -10.51
C THR A 144 2.61 -7.80 -11.70
N ILE A 145 2.98 -8.98 -12.21
CA ILE A 145 2.32 -9.57 -13.38
C ILE A 145 0.89 -9.96 -13.01
N SER A 146 0.68 -10.55 -11.83
CA SER A 146 -0.67 -10.87 -11.34
C SER A 146 -1.54 -9.62 -11.18
N PHE A 147 -0.98 -8.54 -10.62
CA PHE A 147 -1.70 -7.29 -10.43
C PHE A 147 -2.08 -6.61 -11.76
N ILE A 148 -1.16 -6.61 -12.73
CA ILE A 148 -1.44 -6.08 -14.07
C ILE A 148 -2.47 -6.92 -14.81
N ASN A 149 -2.42 -8.25 -14.69
CA ASN A 149 -3.44 -9.12 -15.27
C ASN A 149 -4.83 -8.87 -14.64
N PHE A 150 -4.88 -8.61 -13.33
CA PHE A 150 -6.11 -8.23 -12.65
C PHE A 150 -6.72 -6.94 -13.22
N TYR A 151 -5.91 -5.88 -13.43
CA TYR A 151 -6.41 -4.66 -14.06
C TYR A 151 -6.79 -4.85 -15.52
N LYS A 152 -6.02 -5.63 -16.28
CA LYS A 152 -6.36 -5.93 -17.68
C LYS A 152 -7.75 -6.56 -17.77
N TYR A 153 -8.10 -7.47 -16.87
CA TYR A 153 -9.41 -8.12 -16.86
C TYR A 153 -10.58 -7.19 -16.45
N ARG A 154 -10.31 -6.05 -15.80
CA ARG A 154 -11.33 -5.12 -15.32
C ARG A 154 -11.50 -3.88 -16.21
N VAL A 155 -10.43 -3.47 -16.89
CA VAL A 155 -10.39 -2.26 -17.73
C VAL A 155 -10.56 -2.59 -19.23
N TYR A 156 -10.29 -3.83 -19.65
CA TYR A 156 -10.58 -4.35 -20.99
C TYR A 156 -11.74 -5.35 -20.92
#